data_AF-A0A1J5IY58-F1
#
_entry.id   AF-A0A1J5IY58-F1
#
_cell.length_a   1.000
_cell.length_b   1.000
_cell.length_c   1.000
_cell.angle_alpha   90.00
_cell.angle_beta   90.00
_cell.angle_gamma   90.00
#
_symmetry.space_group_name_H-M   'P 1'
#
loop_
_entity.id
_entity.type
_entity.pdbx_description
1 polymer ?
#
loop_
_entity_poly.entity_id
_entity_poly.type
_entity_poly.pdbx_seq_one_letter_code
_entity_poly.pdbx_strand_id
1 'polypeptide(L)'
;MTFEQVYRVMNEYIVRHGYVNLDFRKNLGHTIEKNINDRIYFEEGNSKRLGEAVFFTFEPHVRADSSRYGYKKEDIYYFSEGAAQVL
;
A
#
# COMPACT_ATOMS: atom_id res chain seq x y z
N MET A 1 9.10 -9.72 0.26
CA MET A 1 9.23 -8.25 0.15
C MET A 1 8.93 -7.61 1.50
N THR A 2 9.49 -6.44 1.78
CA THR A 2 9.13 -5.59 2.93
C THR A 2 8.05 -4.56 2.54
N PHE A 3 7.43 -3.92 3.53
CA PHE A 3 6.52 -2.80 3.29
C PHE A 3 7.18 -1.67 2.49
N GLU A 4 8.41 -1.30 2.84
CA GLU A 4 9.20 -0.31 2.09
C GLU A 4 9.48 -0.73 0.65
N GLN A 5 9.81 -2.00 0.40
CA GLN A 5 10.08 -2.48 -0.97
C GLN A 5 8.83 -2.36 -1.86
N VAL A 6 7.65 -2.70 -1.32
CA VAL A 6 6.39 -2.51 -2.05
C VAL A 6 6.09 -1.03 -2.25
N TYR A 7 6.28 -0.20 -1.21
CA TYR A 7 6.15 1.26 -1.29
C TYR A 7 6.97 1.85 -2.44
N ARG A 8 8.25 1.47 -2.57
CA ARG A 8 9.13 1.97 -3.63
C ARG A 8 8.68 1.51 -5.02
N VAL A 9 8.51 0.20 -5.20
CA VAL A 9 8.13 -0.39 -6.49
C VAL A 9 6.80 0.16 -6.99
N MET A 10 5.80 0.24 -6.13
CA MET A 10 4.47 0.67 -6.54
C MET A 10 4.37 2.18 -6.74
N ASN A 11 5.06 3.01 -5.95
CA ASN A 11 5.11 4.45 -6.25
C ASN A 11 5.87 4.75 -7.55
N GLU A 12 6.94 4.01 -7.85
CA GLU A 12 7.59 4.10 -9.16
C GLU A 12 6.65 3.67 -10.28
N TYR A 13 5.92 2.57 -10.09
CA TYR A 13 4.93 2.10 -11.05
C TYR A 13 3.83 3.15 -11.30
N ILE A 14 3.28 3.77 -10.26
CA ILE A 14 2.27 4.83 -10.35
C ILE A 14 2.76 5.98 -11.24
N VAL A 15 3.95 6.53 -10.94
CA VAL A 15 4.53 7.65 -11.69
C VAL A 15 4.84 7.26 -13.15
N ARG A 16 5.41 6.07 -13.37
CA ARG A 16 5.75 5.58 -14.71
C ARG A 16 4.54 5.46 -15.63
N HIS A 17 3.33 5.32 -15.07
CA HIS A 17 2.08 5.20 -15.83
C HIS A 17 1.29 6.52 -15.90
N GLY A 18 1.88 7.66 -15.54
CA GLY A 18 1.23 8.98 -15.67
C GLY A 18 0.19 9.27 -14.58
N TYR A 19 0.38 8.66 -13.41
CA TYR A 19 -0.43 8.92 -12.23
C TYR A 19 0.42 9.56 -11.13
N VAL A 20 -0.23 10.34 -10.27
CA VAL A 20 0.29 10.79 -8.99
C VAL A 20 -0.36 10.01 -7.85
N ASN A 21 0.44 9.65 -6.84
CA ASN A 21 -0.10 9.24 -5.55
C ASN A 21 -0.55 10.50 -4.79
N LEU A 22 -1.81 10.51 -4.35
CA LEU A 22 -2.46 11.63 -3.67
C LEU A 22 -2.31 11.56 -2.14
N ASP A 23 -1.79 10.46 -1.60
CA ASP A 23 -1.45 10.40 -0.18
C ASP A 23 -0.27 11.33 0.15
N PHE A 24 -0.37 12.08 1.26
CA PHE A 24 0.65 13.05 1.67
C PHE A 24 2.04 12.43 1.91
N ARG A 25 2.08 11.17 2.35
CA ARG A 25 3.31 10.40 2.57
C ARG A 25 3.54 9.35 1.48
N LYS A 26 2.75 9.40 0.41
CA LYS A 26 2.73 8.39 -0.66
C LYS A 26 2.47 6.98 -0.14
N ASN A 27 1.78 6.87 0.99
CA ASN A 27 1.37 5.60 1.57
C ASN A 27 0.48 4.83 0.59
N LEU A 28 0.51 3.50 0.69
CA LEU A 28 -0.25 2.58 -0.16
C LEU A 28 -1.16 1.64 0.64
N GLY A 29 -1.27 1.85 1.95
CA GLY A 29 -2.05 1.05 2.89
C GLY A 29 -1.35 0.81 4.22
N HIS A 30 -1.93 -0.07 5.03
CA HIS A 30 -1.45 -0.38 6.36
C HIS A 30 -1.92 -1.76 6.85
N THR A 31 -1.34 -2.25 7.95
CA THR A 31 -1.86 -3.47 8.60
C THR A 31 -3.21 -3.25 9.26
N ILE A 32 -4.01 -4.32 9.37
CA ILE A 32 -5.22 -4.32 10.18
C ILE A 32 -4.85 -4.72 11.60
N GLU A 33 -4.90 -3.76 12.52
CA GLU A 33 -4.55 -3.96 13.93
C GLU A 33 -5.72 -3.63 14.85
N LYS A 34 -5.73 -4.24 16.03
CA LYS A 34 -6.72 -3.95 17.08
C LYS A 34 -6.55 -2.55 17.66
N ASN A 35 -5.31 -2.08 17.73
CA ASN A 35 -4.97 -0.74 18.19
C ASN A 35 -4.38 0.06 17.02
N ILE A 36 -4.87 1.28 16.81
CA ILE A 36 -4.43 2.14 15.72
C ILE A 36 -2.95 2.50 15.81
N ASN A 37 -2.38 2.54 17.01
CA ASN A 37 -0.98 2.88 17.23
C ASN A 37 -0.01 1.76 16.83
N ASP A 38 -0.52 0.54 16.68
CA ASP A 38 0.29 -0.62 16.27
C ASP A 38 0.35 -0.76 14.73
N ARG A 39 -0.43 0.05 14.00
CA ARG A 39 -0.48 0.01 12.54
C ARG A 39 0.87 0.35 11.96
N ILE A 40 1.31 -0.50 11.04
CA ILE A 40 2.47 -0.25 10.19
C ILE A 40 2.00 0.04 8.77
N TYR A 41 2.76 0.87 8.07
CA TYR A 41 2.36 1.48 6.81
C TYR A 41 3.29 1.07 5.68
N PHE A 42 2.78 1.05 4.44
CA PHE A 42 3.65 1.04 3.26
C PHE A 42 4.31 2.41 3.12
N GLU A 43 5.49 2.56 3.71
CA GLU A 43 6.23 3.82 3.73
C GLU A 43 7.75 3.57 3.70
N GLU A 44 8.50 4.63 3.41
CA GLU A 44 9.95 4.61 3.47
C GLU A 44 10.46 4.32 4.89
N GLY A 45 11.49 3.47 5.02
CA GLY A 45 12.05 3.06 6.30
C GLY A 45 11.34 1.88 7.00
N ASN A 46 10.17 1.43 6.52
CA ASN A 46 9.50 0.26 7.09
C ASN A 46 10.07 -1.06 6.52
N SER A 47 11.05 -1.62 7.24
CA SER A 47 11.75 -2.85 6.88
C SER A 47 11.01 -4.15 7.26
N LYS A 48 9.81 -4.06 7.85
CA LYS A 48 9.03 -5.25 8.23
C LYS A 48 8.63 -6.06 7.00
N ARG A 49 8.70 -7.39 7.09
CA ARG A 49 8.33 -8.27 5.97
C ARG A 49 6.81 -8.30 5.82
N LEU A 50 6.35 -8.29 4.57
CA LEU A 50 4.91 -8.30 4.28
C LEU A 50 4.23 -9.59 4.78
N GLY A 51 4.93 -10.73 4.69
CA GLY A 51 4.44 -12.02 5.16
C GLY A 51 4.34 -12.15 6.69
N GLU A 52 4.80 -11.17 7.46
CA GLU A 52 4.60 -11.12 8.91
C GLU A 52 3.28 -10.43 9.30
N ALA A 53 2.61 -9.76 8.36
CA ALA A 53 1.30 -9.18 8.60
C ALA A 53 0.22 -10.26 8.52
N VAL A 54 -0.71 -10.26 9.49
CA VAL A 54 -1.88 -11.15 9.46
C VAL A 54 -2.85 -10.70 8.37
N PHE A 55 -3.20 -9.42 8.40
CA PHE A 55 -4.02 -8.76 7.38
C PHE A 55 -3.46 -7.37 7.10
N PHE A 56 -3.59 -6.90 5.86
CA PHE A 56 -3.22 -5.54 5.47
C PHE A 56 -4.10 -5.01 4.35
N THR A 57 -4.30 -3.70 4.30
CA THR A 57 -4.91 -3.04 3.15
C THR A 57 -3.87 -2.82 2.06
N PHE A 58 -4.28 -2.91 0.80
CA PHE A 58 -3.57 -2.24 -0.28
C PHE A 58 -4.55 -1.29 -0.95
N GLU A 59 -4.25 0.00 -0.85
CA GLU A 59 -5.22 1.07 -1.04
C GLU A 59 -4.66 2.32 -1.75
N PRO A 60 -3.99 2.17 -2.90
CA PRO A 60 -3.40 3.29 -3.61
C PRO A 60 -4.44 4.36 -3.92
N HIS A 61 -4.24 5.56 -3.40
CA HIS A 61 -5.03 6.74 -3.72
C HIS A 61 -4.31 7.51 -4.82
N VAL A 62 -4.80 7.40 -6.05
CA VAL A 62 -4.09 7.90 -7.23
C VAL A 62 -4.95 8.79 -8.10
N ARG A 63 -4.31 9.59 -8.95
CA ARG A 63 -4.99 10.42 -9.95
C ARG A 63 -4.13 10.50 -11.19
N ALA A 64 -4.72 10.40 -12.37
CA ALA A 64 -4.01 10.68 -13.61
C ALA A 64 -3.55 12.16 -13.62
N ASP A 65 -2.35 12.47 -14.12
CA ASP A 65 -1.71 13.79 -13.94
C ASP A 65 -2.58 15.00 -14.33
N SER A 66 -3.44 14.84 -15.34
CA SER A 66 -4.36 15.88 -15.85
C SER A 66 -5.80 15.79 -15.34
N SER A 67 -6.12 14.78 -14.53
CA SER A 67 -7.49 14.55 -14.05
C SER A 67 -7.84 15.47 -12.88
N ARG A 68 -9.10 15.87 -12.79
CA ARG A 68 -9.67 16.55 -11.61
C ARG A 68 -9.96 15.57 -10.46
N TYR A 69 -10.21 14.30 -10.77
CA TYR A 69 -10.73 13.31 -9.83
C TYR A 69 -9.70 12.23 -9.53
N GLY A 70 -9.54 11.92 -8.24
CA GLY A 70 -8.77 10.77 -7.76
C GLY A 70 -9.60 9.51 -7.70
N TYR A 71 -8.90 8.37 -7.70
CA TYR A 71 -9.45 7.05 -7.49
C TYR A 71 -8.70 6.38 -6.35
N LYS A 72 -9.44 5.66 -5.51
CA LYS A 72 -8.91 4.81 -4.46
C LYS A 72 -9.63 3.47 -4.56
N LYS A 73 -8.85 2.39 -4.62
CA LYS A 73 -9.38 1.02 -4.44
C LYS A 73 -8.70 0.44 -3.24
N GLU A 74 -9.48 0.03 -2.26
CA GLU A 74 -9.00 -0.56 -1.02
C GLU A 74 -9.58 -1.96 -0.91
N ASP A 75 -8.69 -2.95 -0.85
CA ASP A 75 -9.03 -4.34 -0.53
C ASP A 75 -8.18 -4.77 0.69
N ILE A 76 -8.65 -5.78 1.42
CA ILE A 76 -7.93 -6.39 2.54
C ILE A 76 -7.28 -7.68 2.04
N TYR A 77 -6.00 -7.87 2.35
CA TYR A 77 -5.19 -9.00 1.92
C TYR A 77 -4.65 -9.78 3.11
N TYR A 78 -4.41 -11.07 2.89
CA TYR A 78 -3.65 -11.95 3.77
C TYR A 78 -2.78 -12.90 2.94
N PHE A 79 -1.77 -13.51 3.53
CA PHE A 79 -0.98 -14.54 2.85
C PHE A 79 -1.52 -15.94 3.12
N SER A 80 -1.69 -16.72 2.05
CA SER A 80 -1.97 -18.15 2.09
C SER A 80 -1.09 -18.87 1.08
N GLU A 81 -0.45 -19.97 1.50
CA GLU A 81 0.45 -20.77 0.65
C GLU A 81 1.53 -19.96 -0.10
N GLY A 82 2.01 -18.88 0.52
CA GLY A 82 3.04 -18.00 -0.06
C GLY A 82 2.52 -16.98 -1.08
N ALA A 83 1.21 -16.91 -1.32
CA ALA A 83 0.57 -15.93 -2.19
C ALA A 83 -0.37 -15.00 -1.41
N ALA A 84 -0.47 -13.75 -1.82
CA ALA A 84 -1.45 -12.82 -1.27
C ALA A 84 -2.84 -13.17 -1.82
N GLN A 85 -3.82 -13.29 -0.93
CA GLN A 85 -5.23 -13.51 -1.21
C GLN A 85 -6.02 -12.27 -0.78
N VAL A 86 -7.11 -11.98 -1.48
CA VAL A 86 -8.07 -10.96 -1.08
C VAL A 86 -9.09 -11.60 -0.14
N LEU A 87 -9.45 -10.91 0.93
CA LEU A 87 -10.50 -11.33 1.87
C LEU A 87 -11.90 -11.15 1.27
#